data_AF-A0A183LYB9-F1
#
_entry.id   AF-A0A183LYB9-F1
#
_cell.length_a   1.000
_cell.length_b   1.000
_cell.length_c   1.000
_cell.angle_alpha   90.00
_cell.angle_beta   90.00
_cell.angle_gamma   90.00
#
_symmetry.space_group_name_H-M   'P 1'
#
loop_
_entity.id
_entity.type
_entity.pdbx_description
1 polymer ?
#
loop_
_entity_poly.entity_id
_entity_poly.type
_entity_poly.pdbx_seq_one_letter_code
_entity_poly.pdbx_strand_id
1 'polypeptide(L)'
;MKTSTSEGKCGIQWTSRMQLDDLDFADDLALLSQTQQQMQEKTTSVTAASAAVDLNIHKGKSKVLRYDTACTDPITIDREDLEDVKTFTYLDSIIDKQGGSDADVKARISKARAAYLQLRNVWNSKQLSTNTKFRIFNTNVKTVLLYGAETWRTTKAIIQKIQVFINSCLRKILRIRWPDTISNDLLWKRTNQIPAEEEIRKKSWKWVGHTLRKAPNWVTRQALTWSPQGQRRRGRPKNTLRQEMEIDMRKMNKNWMELEKEAQDRMGWRMLVGGLCSIGSNRRKYVLVTGFSFKHNTSLQPSADCFKPKNNDVLKGD
;
A
#
# COMPACT_ATOMS: atom_id res chain seq x y z
N MET A 1 13.19 22.14 2.00
CA MET A 1 13.52 20.71 1.75
C MET A 1 13.76 20.38 0.28
N LYS A 2 12.86 20.68 -0.67
CA LYS A 2 13.13 20.35 -2.10
C LYS A 2 14.36 21.02 -2.71
N THR A 3 14.80 22.15 -2.15
CA THR A 3 15.99 22.89 -2.58
C THR A 3 17.30 22.34 -1.98
N SER A 4 17.23 21.58 -0.87
CA SER A 4 18.43 21.04 -0.20
C SER A 4 18.96 19.75 -0.83
N THR A 5 18.16 19.10 -1.69
CA THR A 5 18.53 17.88 -2.43
C THR A 5 18.84 18.14 -3.91
N SER A 6 18.65 19.36 -4.42
CA SER A 6 18.70 19.65 -5.87
C SER A 6 20.08 19.94 -6.46
N GLU A 7 21.10 20.22 -5.63
CA GLU A 7 22.41 20.69 -6.13
C GLU A 7 23.41 19.57 -6.46
N GLY A 8 23.05 18.29 -6.31
CA GLY A 8 23.92 17.15 -6.61
C GLY A 8 23.19 15.89 -7.05
N LYS A 9 23.88 15.02 -7.80
CA LYS A 9 23.38 13.69 -8.21
C LYS A 9 23.43 12.67 -7.05
N CYS A 10 22.84 13.01 -5.91
CA CYS A 10 23.02 12.28 -4.66
C CYS A 10 21.89 11.27 -4.33
N GLY A 11 20.88 11.16 -5.20
CA GLY A 11 19.75 10.24 -5.06
C GLY A 11 19.95 8.88 -5.72
N ILE A 12 19.01 7.98 -5.49
CA ILE A 12 18.98 6.69 -6.20
C ILE A 12 18.58 6.95 -7.65
N GLN A 13 19.37 6.46 -8.60
CA GLN A 13 19.03 6.59 -10.01
C GLN A 13 17.67 5.92 -10.32
N TRP A 14 16.68 6.75 -10.66
CA TRP A 14 15.30 6.34 -10.91
C TRP A 14 15.07 6.12 -12.42
N THR A 15 15.52 7.06 -13.24
CA THR A 15 15.58 6.91 -14.70
C THR A 15 16.93 7.39 -15.21
N SER A 16 17.17 7.35 -16.53
CA SER A 16 18.37 7.97 -17.12
C SER A 16 18.46 9.47 -16.83
N ARG A 17 17.34 10.14 -16.47
CA ARG A 17 17.25 11.58 -16.26
C ARG A 17 16.72 12.01 -14.89
N MET A 18 16.24 11.08 -14.06
CA MET A 18 15.65 11.37 -12.75
C MET A 18 16.34 10.59 -11.64
N GLN A 19 16.43 11.22 -10.47
CA GLN A 19 16.83 10.59 -9.22
C GLN A 19 15.67 10.59 -8.24
N LEU A 20 15.66 9.61 -7.34
CA LEU A 20 14.78 9.57 -6.18
C LEU A 20 15.62 9.93 -4.96
N ASP A 21 15.42 11.15 -4.45
CA ASP A 21 16.25 11.73 -3.41
C ASP A 21 15.71 11.54 -2.00
N ASP A 22 14.38 11.57 -1.88
CA ASP A 22 13.67 11.55 -0.62
C ASP A 22 12.23 11.03 -0.79
N LEU A 23 11.64 10.64 0.34
CA LEU A 23 10.22 10.40 0.51
C LEU A 23 9.76 11.23 1.71
N ASP A 24 8.81 12.13 1.52
CA ASP A 24 8.29 13.02 2.55
C ASP A 24 6.80 12.75 2.82
N PHE A 25 6.42 12.80 4.10
CA PHE A 25 5.03 12.82 4.53
C PHE A 25 4.89 13.56 5.86
N ALA A 26 4.24 14.73 5.84
CA ALA A 26 4.15 15.63 6.98
C ALA A 26 5.54 15.94 7.57
N ASP A 27 5.83 15.51 8.80
CA ASP A 27 7.10 15.66 9.49
C ASP A 27 8.07 14.49 9.27
N ASP A 28 7.61 13.37 8.70
CA ASP A 28 8.45 12.21 8.39
C ASP A 28 9.17 12.41 7.04
N LEU A 29 10.50 12.44 7.08
CA LEU A 29 11.37 12.48 5.90
C LEU A 29 12.27 11.23 5.85
N ALA A 30 12.30 10.54 4.72
CA ALA A 30 13.24 9.46 4.45
C ALA A 30 14.17 9.84 3.29
N LEU A 31 15.45 10.06 3.59
CA LEU A 31 16.48 10.34 2.60
C LEU A 31 17.02 9.06 1.96
N LEU A 32 17.30 9.10 0.66
CA LEU A 32 17.78 7.96 -0.12
C LEU A 32 19.05 8.34 -0.88
N SER A 33 20.12 7.55 -0.72
CA SER A 33 21.38 7.71 -1.45
C SER A 33 22.06 6.38 -1.71
N GLN A 34 22.98 6.36 -2.70
CA GLN A 34 23.74 5.16 -3.06
C GLN A 34 25.02 5.02 -2.23
N THR A 35 25.63 6.13 -1.81
CA THR A 35 26.86 6.15 -1.02
C THR A 35 26.66 6.77 0.35
N GLN A 36 27.52 6.37 1.31
CA GLN A 36 27.53 6.96 2.65
C GLN A 36 27.85 8.46 2.59
N GLN A 37 28.80 8.87 1.74
CA GLN A 37 29.17 10.27 1.59
C GLN A 37 27.98 11.13 1.13
N GLN A 38 27.24 10.68 0.12
CA GLN A 38 26.02 11.36 -0.35
C GLN A 38 24.96 11.46 0.75
N MET A 39 24.82 10.40 1.56
CA MET A 39 23.89 10.39 2.69
C MET A 39 24.30 11.42 3.76
N GLN A 40 25.59 11.53 4.07
CA GLN A 40 26.10 12.53 5.01
C GLN A 40 25.90 13.96 4.48
N GLU A 41 26.23 14.20 3.21
CA GLU A 41 26.01 15.51 2.55
C GLU A 41 24.53 15.92 2.61
N LYS A 42 23.60 15.01 2.28
CA LYS A 42 22.16 15.26 2.40
C LYS A 42 21.73 15.54 3.83
N THR A 43 22.24 14.75 4.78
CA THR A 43 21.91 14.92 6.21
C THR A 43 22.37 16.29 6.71
N THR A 44 23.58 16.71 6.37
CA THR A 44 24.11 18.04 6.71
C THR A 44 23.30 19.16 6.05
N SER A 45 22.98 19.02 4.76
CA SER A 45 22.17 19.99 4.00
C SER A 45 20.76 20.15 4.59
N VAL A 46 20.10 19.04 4.92
CA VAL A 46 18.77 19.06 5.56
C VAL A 46 18.82 19.65 6.96
N THR A 47 19.89 19.39 7.73
CA THR A 47 20.09 19.97 9.06
C THR A 47 20.24 21.49 8.98
N ALA A 48 21.10 21.98 8.09
CA ALA A 48 21.28 23.41 7.86
C ALA A 48 20.00 24.10 7.38
N ALA A 49 19.28 23.49 6.43
CA ALA A 49 18.03 24.02 5.91
C ALA A 49 16.91 24.03 6.96
N SER A 50 16.90 23.06 7.89
CA SER A 50 15.93 23.01 8.98
C SER A 50 16.23 24.09 10.02
N ALA A 51 17.50 24.25 10.39
CA ALA A 51 17.93 25.30 11.32
C ALA A 51 17.61 26.71 10.79
N ALA A 52 17.72 26.94 9.47
CA ALA A 52 17.39 28.22 8.85
C ALA A 52 15.89 28.60 8.94
N VAL A 53 15.01 27.65 9.27
CA VAL A 53 13.58 27.85 9.48
C VAL A 53 13.15 27.52 10.92
N ASP A 54 14.10 27.54 11.86
CA ASP A 54 13.90 27.25 13.28
C ASP A 54 13.31 25.85 13.58
N LEU A 55 13.56 24.87 12.68
CA LEU A 55 13.19 23.47 12.88
C LEU A 55 14.39 22.65 13.37
N ASN A 56 14.18 21.86 14.42
CA ASN A 56 15.18 20.97 14.98
C ASN A 56 14.91 19.52 14.58
N ILE A 57 15.94 18.85 14.05
CA ILE A 57 15.86 17.42 13.75
C ILE A 57 15.94 16.63 15.04
N HIS A 58 14.95 15.76 15.28
CA HIS A 58 14.92 14.92 16.47
C HIS A 58 15.91 13.75 16.35
N LYS A 59 17.15 13.96 16.78
CA LYS A 59 18.27 13.01 16.68
C LYS A 59 17.93 11.59 17.17
N GLY A 60 17.27 11.44 18.31
CA GLY A 60 16.89 10.12 18.85
C GLY A 60 15.81 9.35 18.06
N LYS A 61 15.11 10.01 17.12
CA LYS A 61 14.13 9.37 16.23
C LYS A 61 14.74 9.11 14.86
N SER A 62 15.71 9.93 14.44
CA SER A 62 16.47 9.75 13.21
C SER A 62 17.35 8.50 13.29
N LYS A 63 17.21 7.63 12.29
CA LYS A 63 17.88 6.32 12.23
C LYS A 63 18.39 6.07 10.82
N VAL A 64 19.45 5.28 10.70
CA VAL A 64 20.02 4.88 9.42
C VAL A 64 19.73 3.42 9.16
N LEU A 65 19.17 3.11 7.99
CA LEU A 65 18.99 1.74 7.50
C LEU A 65 19.91 1.50 6.30
N ARG A 66 20.86 0.57 6.46
CA ARG A 66 21.81 0.21 5.40
C ARG A 66 21.37 -1.02 4.64
N TYR A 67 21.15 -0.85 3.34
CA TYR A 67 20.81 -1.94 2.43
C TYR A 67 22.02 -2.34 1.58
N ASP A 68 22.36 -3.64 1.60
CA ASP A 68 23.38 -4.25 0.74
C ASP A 68 24.78 -3.59 0.68
N THR A 69 25.16 -2.82 1.69
CA THR A 69 26.50 -2.22 1.82
C THR A 69 27.34 -2.84 2.94
N ALA A 70 28.66 -2.87 2.74
CA ALA A 70 29.66 -3.25 3.74
C ALA A 70 30.20 -2.05 4.54
N CYS A 71 29.96 -0.82 4.06
CA CYS A 71 30.36 0.41 4.74
C CYS A 71 29.56 0.59 6.03
N THR A 72 30.29 0.74 7.15
CA THR A 72 29.76 0.97 8.50
C THR A 72 30.09 2.37 9.02
N ASP A 73 30.61 3.25 8.17
CA ASP A 73 31.02 4.59 8.58
C ASP A 73 29.79 5.37 9.07
N PRO A 74 29.84 5.99 10.26
CA PRO A 74 28.66 6.60 10.87
C PRO A 74 28.12 7.76 10.03
N ILE A 75 26.83 8.02 10.18
CA ILE A 75 26.20 9.27 9.73
C ILE A 75 25.94 10.11 10.97
N THR A 76 26.32 11.38 10.92
CA THR A 76 26.27 12.26 12.10
C THR A 76 25.38 13.48 11.87
N ILE A 77 24.71 13.92 12.93
CA ILE A 77 23.99 15.20 13.02
C ILE A 77 24.56 15.94 14.22
N ASP A 78 25.11 17.15 14.01
CA ASP A 78 25.78 17.94 15.06
C ASP A 78 26.82 17.15 15.87
N ARG A 79 27.60 16.29 15.20
CA ARG A 79 28.62 15.39 15.80
C ARG A 79 28.05 14.25 16.66
N GLU A 80 26.74 14.02 16.65
CA GLU A 80 26.13 12.83 17.24
C GLU A 80 25.87 11.77 16.17
N ASP A 81 26.30 10.54 16.43
CA ASP A 81 26.08 9.41 15.53
C ASP A 81 24.61 8.98 15.53
N LEU A 82 24.05 8.80 14.33
CA LEU A 82 22.72 8.23 14.17
C LEU A 82 22.75 6.71 14.37
N GLU A 83 21.70 6.17 15.00
CA GLU A 83 21.58 4.73 15.24
C GLU A 83 21.41 3.95 13.93
N ASP A 84 22.33 3.01 13.67
CA ASP A 84 22.22 2.04 12.59
C ASP A 84 21.23 0.92 12.97
N VAL A 85 20.06 0.89 12.32
CA VAL A 85 18.99 -0.07 12.61
C VAL A 85 18.90 -1.17 11.56
N LYS A 86 18.45 -2.37 11.99
CA LYS A 86 18.16 -3.50 11.09
C LYS A 86 16.77 -3.43 10.47
N THR A 87 15.87 -2.70 11.12
CA THR A 87 14.47 -2.50 10.71
C THR A 87 14.09 -1.05 10.92
N PHE A 88 13.48 -0.44 9.92
CA PHE A 88 12.99 0.93 9.95
C PHE A 88 11.48 0.94 9.78
N THR A 89 10.77 1.79 10.51
CA THR A 89 9.31 1.94 10.35
C THR A 89 9.03 3.26 9.66
N TYR A 90 8.43 3.20 8.48
CA TYR A 90 8.00 4.38 7.71
C TYR A 90 6.51 4.27 7.42
N LEU A 91 5.71 5.26 7.84
CA LEU A 91 4.25 5.26 7.68
C LEU A 91 3.60 3.94 8.14
N ASP A 92 3.98 3.52 9.35
CA ASP A 92 3.61 2.25 9.98
C ASP A 92 4.08 0.97 9.26
N SER A 93 4.78 1.06 8.14
CA SER A 93 5.30 -0.10 7.39
C SER A 93 6.72 -0.41 7.80
N ILE A 94 6.99 -1.66 8.17
CA ILE A 94 8.33 -2.09 8.58
C ILE A 94 9.15 -2.49 7.36
N ILE A 95 10.27 -1.81 7.15
CA ILE A 95 11.28 -2.11 6.14
C ILE A 95 12.44 -2.79 6.85
N ASP A 96 12.69 -4.06 6.52
CA ASP A 96 13.84 -4.80 7.02
C ASP A 96 15.04 -4.75 6.05
N LYS A 97 16.25 -4.94 6.57
CA LYS A 97 17.49 -5.03 5.77
C LYS A 97 17.43 -6.10 4.67
N GLN A 98 16.56 -7.10 4.78
CA GLN A 98 16.42 -8.18 3.82
C GLN A 98 15.37 -7.91 2.72
N GLY A 99 14.66 -6.79 2.77
CA GLY A 99 13.54 -6.42 1.90
C GLY A 99 12.35 -7.38 1.96
N GLY A 100 12.13 -8.02 3.11
CA GLY A 100 11.03 -8.96 3.36
C GLY A 100 9.80 -8.30 3.97
N SER A 101 8.65 -8.96 3.86
CA SER A 101 7.40 -8.51 4.52
C SER A 101 7.13 -9.25 5.84
N ASP A 102 8.03 -10.12 6.31
CA ASP A 102 7.75 -10.97 7.48
C ASP A 102 7.66 -10.15 8.78
N ALA A 103 8.57 -9.19 8.96
CA ALA A 103 8.56 -8.29 10.12
C ALA A 103 7.29 -7.43 10.17
N ASP A 104 6.90 -6.85 9.03
CA ASP A 104 5.69 -6.04 8.90
C ASP A 104 4.43 -6.88 9.16
N VAL A 105 4.31 -8.05 8.53
CA VAL A 105 3.18 -8.97 8.75
C VAL A 105 3.09 -9.39 10.22
N LYS A 106 4.23 -9.68 10.88
CA LYS A 106 4.25 -10.02 12.30
C LYS A 106 3.74 -8.88 13.16
N ALA A 107 4.16 -7.65 12.88
CA ALA A 107 3.67 -6.46 13.57
C ALA A 107 2.17 -6.24 13.35
N ARG A 108 1.67 -6.42 12.11
CA ARG A 108 0.24 -6.32 11.79
C ARG A 108 -0.61 -7.39 12.47
N ILE A 109 -0.12 -8.63 12.57
CA ILE A 109 -0.79 -9.67 13.34
C ILE A 109 -0.89 -9.27 14.82
N SER A 110 0.17 -8.70 15.40
CA SER A 110 0.15 -8.22 16.78
C SER A 110 -0.84 -7.06 16.98
N LYS A 111 -0.83 -6.05 16.11
CA LYS A 111 -1.78 -4.92 16.13
C LYS A 111 -3.23 -5.41 15.97
N ALA A 112 -3.48 -6.29 15.01
CA ALA A 112 -4.81 -6.88 14.77
C ALA A 112 -5.27 -7.75 15.95
N ARG A 113 -4.36 -8.47 16.60
CA ARG A 113 -4.66 -9.24 17.82
C ARG A 113 -5.09 -8.31 18.95
N ALA A 114 -4.40 -7.19 19.16
CA ALA A 114 -4.79 -6.19 20.15
C ALA A 114 -6.18 -5.63 19.86
N ALA A 115 -6.45 -5.22 18.61
CA ALA A 115 -7.77 -4.75 18.18
C ALA A 115 -8.87 -5.80 18.39
N TYR A 116 -8.59 -7.07 18.08
CA TYR A 116 -9.52 -8.17 18.36
C TYR A 116 -9.80 -8.31 19.86
N LEU A 117 -8.79 -8.23 20.72
CA LEU A 117 -8.95 -8.39 22.16
C LEU A 117 -9.72 -7.22 22.79
N GLN A 118 -9.53 -5.99 22.31
CA GLN A 118 -10.31 -4.83 22.76
C GLN A 118 -11.82 -5.02 22.51
N LEU A 119 -12.18 -5.75 21.46
CA LEU A 119 -13.57 -6.06 21.11
C LEU A 119 -14.10 -7.35 21.77
N ARG A 120 -13.46 -7.86 22.84
CA ARG A 120 -13.85 -9.10 23.54
C ARG A 120 -15.34 -9.13 23.91
N ASN A 121 -15.89 -8.03 24.37
CA ASN A 121 -17.30 -7.94 24.77
C ASN A 121 -18.26 -8.12 23.57
N VAL A 122 -17.87 -7.62 22.39
CA VAL A 122 -18.63 -7.82 21.14
C VAL A 122 -18.67 -9.29 20.76
N TRP A 123 -17.53 -9.99 20.82
CA TRP A 123 -17.44 -11.41 20.47
C TRP A 123 -18.25 -12.28 21.44
N ASN A 124 -18.23 -11.93 22.72
CA ASN A 124 -18.93 -12.64 23.78
C ASN A 124 -20.43 -12.31 23.88
N SER A 125 -20.90 -11.19 23.33
CA SER A 125 -22.32 -10.82 23.38
C SER A 125 -23.21 -11.88 22.72
N LYS A 126 -24.31 -12.25 23.38
CA LYS A 126 -25.37 -13.10 22.79
C LYS A 126 -26.39 -12.28 21.99
N GLN A 127 -26.47 -10.98 22.24
CA GLN A 127 -27.43 -10.08 21.59
C GLN A 127 -27.03 -9.77 20.14
N LEU A 128 -25.73 -9.76 19.85
CA LEU A 128 -25.23 -9.49 18.51
C LEU A 128 -25.30 -10.73 17.63
N SER A 129 -25.93 -10.59 16.47
CA SER A 129 -25.93 -11.65 15.45
C SER A 129 -24.51 -11.93 14.94
N THR A 130 -24.29 -13.17 14.55
CA THR A 130 -23.01 -13.65 13.99
C THR A 130 -22.58 -12.82 12.77
N ASN A 131 -23.53 -12.44 11.90
CA ASN A 131 -23.25 -11.61 10.73
C ASN A 131 -22.74 -10.22 11.11
N THR A 132 -23.33 -9.59 12.13
CA THR A 132 -22.87 -8.29 12.63
C THR A 132 -21.46 -8.38 13.20
N LYS A 133 -21.15 -9.45 13.95
CA LYS A 133 -19.79 -9.68 14.46
C LYS A 133 -18.78 -9.84 13.33
N PHE A 134 -19.12 -10.55 12.25
CA PHE A 134 -18.23 -10.65 11.09
C PHE A 134 -18.03 -9.33 10.37
N ARG A 135 -19.05 -8.48 10.27
CA ARG A 135 -18.90 -7.11 9.75
C ARG A 135 -17.89 -6.33 10.60
N ILE A 136 -18.06 -6.33 11.92
CA ILE A 136 -17.16 -5.65 12.86
C ILE A 136 -15.73 -6.20 12.74
N PHE A 137 -15.57 -7.53 12.65
CA PHE A 137 -14.26 -8.17 12.44
C PHE A 137 -13.60 -7.69 11.14
N ASN A 138 -14.35 -7.68 10.04
CA ASN A 138 -13.82 -7.26 8.74
C ASN A 138 -13.43 -5.77 8.74
N THR A 139 -14.20 -4.91 9.41
CA THR A 139 -13.95 -3.46 9.41
C THR A 139 -12.89 -3.01 10.40
N ASN A 140 -12.71 -3.68 11.53
CA ASN A 140 -11.82 -3.22 12.61
C ASN A 140 -10.57 -4.08 12.79
N VAL A 141 -10.67 -5.40 12.58
CA VAL A 141 -9.55 -6.32 12.80
C VAL A 141 -8.84 -6.62 11.49
N LYS A 142 -9.60 -6.94 10.45
CA LYS A 142 -9.05 -7.35 9.15
C LYS A 142 -8.40 -6.19 8.39
N THR A 143 -8.95 -4.98 8.53
CA THR A 143 -8.36 -3.75 8.00
C THR A 143 -6.98 -3.45 8.61
N VAL A 144 -6.84 -3.57 9.93
CA VAL A 144 -5.56 -3.42 10.64
C VAL A 144 -4.58 -4.53 10.23
N LEU A 145 -5.07 -5.76 10.08
CA LEU A 145 -4.27 -6.90 9.67
C LEU A 145 -3.72 -6.76 8.25
N LEU A 146 -4.54 -6.29 7.31
CA LEU A 146 -4.21 -6.20 5.87
C LEU A 146 -3.86 -4.79 5.42
N TYR A 147 -3.42 -3.95 6.36
CA TYR A 147 -2.87 -2.63 6.04
C TYR A 147 -1.48 -2.79 5.39
N GLY A 148 -1.27 -2.13 4.26
CA GLY A 148 -0.01 -2.23 3.49
C GLY A 148 0.14 -3.54 2.70
N ALA A 149 -0.88 -4.40 2.72
CA ALA A 149 -0.84 -5.69 2.03
C ALA A 149 -0.74 -5.56 0.50
N GLU A 150 -1.08 -4.39 -0.04
CA GLU A 150 -0.98 -4.06 -1.47
C GLU A 150 0.45 -4.23 -2.00
N THR A 151 1.47 -3.95 -1.17
CA THR A 151 2.88 -3.95 -1.53
C THR A 151 3.68 -5.09 -0.90
N TRP A 152 3.02 -6.02 -0.21
CA TRP A 152 3.69 -7.16 0.40
C TRP A 152 4.21 -8.15 -0.64
N ARG A 153 5.36 -8.75 -0.31
CA ARG A 153 5.83 -9.97 -0.96
C ARG A 153 5.14 -11.17 -0.32
N THR A 154 4.25 -11.82 -1.07
CA THR A 154 3.41 -12.89 -0.52
C THR A 154 4.04 -14.26 -0.70
N THR A 155 4.66 -14.78 0.37
CA THR A 155 5.09 -16.19 0.41
C THR A 155 3.98 -17.08 0.96
N LYS A 156 4.01 -18.37 0.59
CA LYS A 156 3.08 -19.36 1.16
C LYS A 156 3.09 -19.36 2.69
N ALA A 157 4.27 -19.22 3.29
CA ALA A 157 4.42 -19.15 4.75
C ALA A 157 3.76 -17.89 5.34
N ILE A 158 3.93 -16.72 4.73
CA ILE A 158 3.29 -15.45 5.16
C ILE A 158 1.77 -15.57 5.06
N ILE A 159 1.26 -16.03 3.93
CA ILE A 159 -0.18 -16.25 3.71
C ILE A 159 -0.74 -17.21 4.77
N GLN A 160 -0.05 -18.31 5.04
CA GLN A 160 -0.44 -19.27 6.07
C GLN A 160 -0.50 -18.64 7.47
N LYS A 161 0.51 -17.84 7.86
CA LYS A 161 0.51 -17.13 9.15
C LYS A 161 -0.71 -16.22 9.30
N ILE A 162 -1.03 -15.44 8.26
CA ILE A 162 -2.21 -14.55 8.23
C ILE A 162 -3.50 -15.37 8.30
N GLN A 163 -3.60 -16.44 7.49
CA GLN A 163 -4.79 -17.28 7.43
C GLN A 163 -5.06 -18.00 8.75
N VAL A 164 -4.02 -18.49 9.44
CA VAL A 164 -4.12 -19.11 10.77
C VAL A 164 -4.71 -18.12 11.77
N PHE A 165 -4.22 -16.87 11.78
CA PHE A 165 -4.75 -15.84 12.66
C PHE A 165 -6.23 -15.53 12.37
N ILE A 166 -6.61 -15.32 11.10
CA ILE A 166 -7.99 -15.08 10.69
C ILE A 166 -8.88 -16.25 11.12
N ASN A 167 -8.47 -17.48 10.81
CA ASN A 167 -9.24 -18.69 11.11
C ASN A 167 -9.43 -18.89 12.61
N SER A 168 -8.43 -18.58 13.43
CA SER A 168 -8.53 -18.59 14.89
C SER A 168 -9.60 -17.61 15.38
N CYS A 169 -9.59 -16.37 14.86
CA CYS A 169 -10.58 -15.36 15.21
C CYS A 169 -12.01 -15.77 14.79
N LEU A 170 -12.18 -16.30 13.58
CA LEU A 170 -13.49 -16.74 13.07
C LEU A 170 -14.08 -17.89 13.91
N ARG A 171 -13.26 -18.89 14.27
CA ARG A 171 -13.70 -20.00 15.14
C ARG A 171 -14.17 -19.50 16.51
N LYS A 172 -13.43 -18.56 17.11
CA LYS A 172 -13.81 -17.93 18.39
C LYS A 172 -15.10 -17.13 18.29
N ILE A 173 -15.32 -16.39 17.20
CA ILE A 173 -16.58 -15.65 16.96
C ILE A 173 -17.76 -16.62 16.83
N LEU A 174 -17.57 -17.75 16.15
CA LEU A 174 -18.58 -18.82 16.04
C LEU A 174 -18.75 -19.65 17.31
N ARG A 175 -17.94 -19.41 18.35
CA ARG A 175 -17.91 -20.16 19.61
C ARG A 175 -17.66 -21.66 19.42
N ILE A 176 -16.88 -22.03 18.40
CA ILE A 176 -16.47 -23.42 18.18
C ILE A 176 -15.41 -23.73 19.23
N ARG A 177 -15.74 -24.65 20.13
CA ARG A 177 -14.88 -25.12 21.22
C ARG A 177 -14.67 -26.61 21.05
N TRP A 178 -13.57 -27.11 21.57
CA TRP A 178 -13.38 -28.56 21.70
C TRP A 178 -14.57 -29.17 22.48
N PRO A 179 -15.12 -30.33 22.08
CA PRO A 179 -14.65 -31.27 21.06
C PRO A 179 -15.10 -30.96 19.62
N ASP A 180 -15.90 -29.93 19.39
CA ASP A 180 -16.42 -29.58 18.07
C ASP A 180 -15.30 -29.16 17.11
N THR A 181 -15.13 -29.92 16.03
CA THR A 181 -14.13 -29.65 15.00
C THR A 181 -14.80 -29.39 13.66
N ILE A 182 -14.39 -28.31 12.98
CA ILE A 182 -14.83 -28.01 11.62
C ILE A 182 -13.65 -27.80 10.69
N SER A 183 -13.82 -28.23 9.44
CA SER A 183 -12.84 -27.98 8.38
C SER A 183 -12.73 -26.48 8.06
N ASN A 184 -11.57 -26.06 7.54
CA ASN A 184 -11.37 -24.67 7.12
C ASN A 184 -12.32 -24.28 5.97
N ASP A 185 -12.62 -25.20 5.06
CA ASP A 185 -13.55 -24.94 3.95
C ASP A 185 -14.98 -24.68 4.44
N LEU A 186 -15.45 -25.48 5.40
CA LEU A 186 -16.76 -25.29 6.02
C LEU A 186 -16.81 -23.97 6.80
N LEU A 187 -15.74 -23.64 7.54
CA LEU A 187 -15.60 -22.36 8.24
C LEU A 187 -15.78 -21.18 7.27
N TRP A 188 -15.05 -21.18 6.16
CA TRP A 188 -15.11 -20.10 5.19
C TRP A 188 -16.45 -20.04 4.44
N LYS A 189 -17.10 -21.18 4.19
CA LYS A 189 -18.45 -21.23 3.59
C LYS A 189 -19.48 -20.61 4.54
N ARG A 190 -19.48 -21.02 5.81
CA ARG A 190 -20.41 -20.53 6.85
C ARG A 190 -20.25 -19.05 7.15
N THR A 191 -19.02 -18.54 7.09
CA THR A 191 -18.72 -17.13 7.40
C THR A 191 -18.75 -16.22 6.17
N ASN A 192 -19.00 -16.76 4.98
CA ASN A 192 -18.88 -16.07 3.70
C ASN A 192 -17.53 -15.35 3.54
N GLN A 193 -16.46 -15.90 4.12
CA GLN A 193 -15.12 -15.32 4.05
C GLN A 193 -14.35 -15.87 2.85
N ILE A 194 -13.49 -15.00 2.34
CA ILE A 194 -12.54 -15.26 1.25
C ILE A 194 -11.19 -15.63 1.87
N PRO A 195 -10.43 -16.57 1.30
CA PRO A 195 -9.05 -16.85 1.71
C PRO A 195 -8.18 -15.59 1.69
N ALA A 196 -7.23 -15.50 2.64
CA ALA A 196 -6.35 -14.34 2.79
C ALA A 196 -5.54 -14.05 1.52
N GLU A 197 -5.08 -15.10 0.82
CA GLU A 197 -4.35 -14.97 -0.43
C GLU A 197 -5.14 -14.21 -1.50
N GLU A 198 -6.40 -14.59 -1.71
CA GLU A 198 -7.26 -13.94 -2.70
C GLU A 198 -7.57 -12.49 -2.31
N GLU A 199 -7.73 -12.20 -1.02
CA GLU A 199 -8.01 -10.84 -0.57
C GLU A 199 -6.80 -9.91 -0.70
N ILE A 200 -5.61 -10.40 -0.36
CA ILE A 200 -4.35 -9.67 -0.57
C ILE A 200 -4.15 -9.45 -2.06
N ARG A 201 -4.33 -10.48 -2.90
CA ARG A 201 -4.24 -10.37 -4.36
C ARG A 201 -5.23 -9.32 -4.90
N LYS A 202 -6.49 -9.32 -4.46
CA LYS A 202 -7.48 -8.28 -4.83
C LYS A 202 -7.02 -6.89 -4.45
N LYS A 203 -6.43 -6.70 -3.27
CA LYS A 203 -5.90 -5.41 -2.80
C LYS A 203 -4.73 -4.95 -3.66
N SER A 204 -3.74 -5.82 -3.90
CA SER A 204 -2.60 -5.52 -4.76
C SER A 204 -3.04 -5.12 -6.17
N TRP A 205 -3.93 -5.88 -6.81
CA TRP A 205 -4.39 -5.54 -8.16
C TRP A 205 -5.33 -4.33 -8.21
N LYS A 206 -6.10 -4.04 -7.16
CA LYS A 206 -6.82 -2.76 -7.05
C LYS A 206 -5.86 -1.58 -7.00
N TRP A 207 -4.77 -1.70 -6.24
CA TRP A 207 -3.73 -0.69 -6.15
C TRP A 207 -2.98 -0.52 -7.48
N VAL A 208 -2.58 -1.62 -8.14
CA VAL A 208 -1.97 -1.59 -9.48
C VAL A 208 -2.85 -0.84 -10.47
N GLY A 209 -4.14 -1.16 -10.54
CA GLY A 209 -5.05 -0.46 -11.45
C GLY A 209 -5.15 1.03 -11.15
N HIS A 210 -5.15 1.42 -9.87
CA HIS A 210 -5.12 2.83 -9.48
C HIS A 210 -3.84 3.51 -9.95
N THR A 211 -2.70 2.84 -9.79
CA THR A 211 -1.39 3.32 -10.21
C THR A 211 -1.26 3.44 -11.74
N LEU A 212 -1.76 2.46 -12.50
CA LEU A 212 -1.73 2.48 -13.98
C LEU A 212 -2.59 3.59 -14.58
N ARG A 213 -3.63 4.05 -13.86
CA ARG A 213 -4.46 5.19 -14.27
C ARG A 213 -3.81 6.57 -14.03
N LYS A 214 -2.74 6.66 -13.23
CA LYS A 214 -2.01 7.92 -13.03
C LYS A 214 -1.22 8.27 -14.29
N ALA A 215 -0.83 9.53 -14.46
CA ALA A 215 -0.03 9.93 -15.62
C ALA A 215 1.34 9.20 -15.65
N PRO A 216 1.93 8.95 -16.84
CA PRO A 216 3.17 8.16 -16.98
C PRO A 216 4.38 8.71 -16.22
N ASN A 217 4.39 10.02 -15.95
CA ASN A 217 5.46 10.69 -15.21
C ASN A 217 5.36 10.53 -13.68
N TRP A 218 4.26 9.97 -13.15
CA TRP A 218 4.13 9.75 -11.72
C TRP A 218 5.11 8.69 -11.22
N VAL A 219 5.87 9.02 -10.17
CA VAL A 219 6.88 8.14 -9.56
C VAL A 219 6.30 6.77 -9.22
N THR A 220 5.11 6.72 -8.61
CA THR A 220 4.45 5.44 -8.26
C THR A 220 4.15 4.56 -9.47
N ARG A 221 3.89 5.16 -10.64
CA ARG A 221 3.61 4.42 -11.88
C ARG A 221 4.91 3.90 -12.49
N GLN A 222 5.95 4.73 -12.54
CA GLN A 222 7.27 4.29 -12.98
C GLN A 222 7.86 3.19 -12.10
N ALA A 223 7.57 3.22 -10.78
CA ALA A 223 8.01 2.22 -9.82
C ALA A 223 7.58 0.80 -10.18
N LEU A 224 6.43 0.62 -10.84
CA LEU A 224 5.94 -0.71 -11.25
C LEU A 224 6.86 -1.40 -12.26
N THR A 225 7.45 -0.61 -13.17
CA THR A 225 8.31 -1.08 -14.26
C THR A 225 9.80 -0.87 -13.98
N TRP A 226 10.13 -0.13 -12.92
CA TRP A 226 11.49 0.19 -12.57
C TRP A 226 12.30 -1.06 -12.19
N SER A 227 13.54 -1.09 -12.66
CA SER A 227 14.52 -2.12 -12.34
C SER A 227 15.72 -1.42 -11.71
N PRO A 228 16.03 -1.68 -10.42
CA PRO A 228 17.20 -1.09 -9.79
C PRO A 228 18.47 -1.56 -10.50
N GLN A 229 19.42 -0.65 -10.66
CA GLN A 229 20.75 -0.98 -11.18
C GLN A 229 21.53 -1.82 -10.16
N GLY A 230 22.32 -2.76 -10.67
CA GLY A 230 23.17 -3.63 -9.87
C GLY A 230 22.99 -5.11 -10.21
N GLN A 231 23.94 -5.93 -9.76
CA GLN A 231 23.89 -7.37 -9.93
C GLN A 231 23.13 -8.01 -8.76
N ARG A 232 22.30 -9.00 -9.06
CA ARG A 232 21.67 -9.80 -8.01
C ARG A 232 22.75 -10.63 -7.31
N ARG A 233 22.63 -10.77 -5.98
CA ARG A 233 23.48 -11.70 -5.23
C ARG A 233 23.34 -13.12 -5.78
N ARG A 234 24.47 -13.83 -5.85
CA ARG A 234 24.51 -15.25 -6.23
C ARG A 234 23.76 -16.07 -5.18
N GLY A 235 22.79 -16.89 -5.60
CA GLY A 235 21.94 -17.69 -4.70
C GLY A 235 20.49 -17.80 -5.20
N ARG A 236 19.61 -18.40 -4.38
CA ARG A 236 18.18 -18.53 -4.70
C ARG A 236 17.55 -17.13 -4.86
N PRO A 237 17.00 -16.79 -6.04
CA PRO A 237 16.34 -15.51 -6.24
C PRO A 237 15.17 -15.35 -5.27
N LYS A 238 15.11 -14.23 -4.57
CA LYS A 238 13.92 -13.87 -3.78
C LYS A 238 12.81 -13.47 -4.74
N ASN A 239 11.59 -13.93 -4.51
CA ASN A 239 10.42 -13.46 -5.26
C ASN A 239 10.31 -11.94 -5.12
N THR A 240 9.98 -11.23 -6.19
CA THR A 240 9.65 -9.80 -6.13
C THR A 240 8.15 -9.59 -6.34
N LEU A 241 7.63 -8.45 -5.87
CA LEU A 241 6.25 -8.05 -6.16
C LEU A 241 5.97 -8.08 -7.67
N ARG A 242 6.94 -7.63 -8.48
CA ARG A 242 6.88 -7.70 -9.94
C ARG A 242 6.78 -9.13 -10.48
N GLN A 243 7.53 -10.08 -9.93
CA GLN A 243 7.43 -11.48 -10.35
C GLN A 243 6.08 -12.11 -9.98
N GLU A 244 5.53 -11.78 -8.81
CA GLU A 244 4.18 -12.20 -8.41
C GLU A 244 3.13 -11.62 -9.37
N MET A 245 3.25 -10.34 -9.73
CA MET A 245 2.42 -9.72 -10.75
C MET A 245 2.57 -10.44 -12.09
N GLU A 246 3.78 -10.68 -12.58
CA GLU A 246 4.04 -11.38 -13.85
C GLU A 246 3.47 -12.80 -13.87
N ILE A 247 3.47 -13.52 -12.75
CA ILE A 247 2.80 -14.83 -12.61
C ILE A 247 1.29 -14.68 -12.81
N ASP A 248 0.68 -13.71 -12.14
CA ASP A 248 -0.75 -13.46 -12.26
C ASP A 248 -1.13 -12.95 -13.67
N MET A 249 -0.27 -12.14 -14.30
CA MET A 249 -0.42 -11.70 -15.70
C MET A 249 -0.44 -12.88 -16.67
N ARG A 250 0.46 -13.84 -16.48
CA ARG A 250 0.46 -15.08 -17.27
C ARG A 250 -0.83 -15.88 -17.12
N LYS A 251 -1.42 -15.93 -15.91
CA LYS A 251 -2.73 -16.58 -15.69
C LYS A 251 -3.87 -15.86 -16.41
N MET A 252 -3.77 -14.53 -16.54
CA MET A 252 -4.75 -13.73 -17.27
C MET A 252 -4.52 -13.75 -18.80
N ASN A 253 -3.40 -14.32 -19.26
CA ASN A 253 -2.92 -14.21 -20.63
C ASN A 253 -2.86 -12.74 -21.09
N LYS A 254 -2.26 -11.87 -20.26
CA LYS A 254 -2.14 -10.43 -20.53
C LYS A 254 -0.70 -9.96 -20.46
N ASN A 255 -0.37 -8.97 -21.27
CA ASN A 255 0.88 -8.21 -21.17
C ASN A 255 0.65 -6.85 -20.46
N TRP A 256 1.74 -6.11 -20.19
CA TRP A 256 1.67 -4.83 -19.48
C TRP A 256 0.89 -3.75 -20.24
N MET A 257 1.00 -3.71 -21.58
CA MET A 257 0.29 -2.72 -22.41
C MET A 257 -1.22 -2.94 -22.40
N GLU A 258 -1.65 -4.21 -22.49
CA GLU A 258 -3.07 -4.58 -22.42
C GLU A 258 -3.66 -4.25 -21.04
N LEU A 259 -2.93 -4.54 -19.96
CA LEU A 259 -3.36 -4.20 -18.62
C LEU A 259 -3.46 -2.69 -18.41
N GLU A 260 -2.54 -1.93 -18.96
CA GLU A 260 -2.59 -0.48 -18.90
C GLU A 260 -3.85 0.07 -19.59
N LYS A 261 -4.20 -0.48 -20.76
CA LYS A 261 -5.41 -0.12 -21.49
C LYS A 261 -6.67 -0.52 -20.72
N GLU A 262 -6.72 -1.74 -20.20
CA GLU A 262 -7.86 -2.23 -19.40
C GLU A 262 -8.01 -1.51 -18.06
N ALA A 263 -6.91 -1.05 -17.46
CA ALA A 263 -6.97 -0.29 -16.20
C ALA A 263 -7.73 1.03 -16.34
N GLN A 264 -7.83 1.60 -17.55
CA GLN A 264 -8.62 2.81 -17.80
C GLN A 264 -10.12 2.56 -17.66
N ASP A 265 -10.60 1.39 -18.09
CA ASP A 265 -11.96 0.96 -17.81
C ASP A 265 -12.09 0.43 -16.38
N ARG A 266 -12.70 1.23 -15.51
CA ARG A 266 -12.91 0.84 -14.10
C ARG A 266 -13.78 -0.40 -13.95
N MET A 267 -14.74 -0.63 -14.84
CA MET A 267 -15.63 -1.79 -14.77
C MET A 267 -14.93 -3.03 -15.30
N GLY A 268 -14.31 -2.95 -16.47
CA GLY A 268 -13.44 -3.99 -17.03
C GLY A 268 -12.35 -4.41 -16.05
N TRP A 269 -11.65 -3.45 -15.43
CA TRP A 269 -10.65 -3.74 -14.41
C TRP A 269 -11.22 -4.49 -13.20
N ARG A 270 -12.41 -4.11 -12.70
CA ARG A 270 -13.06 -4.81 -11.59
C ARG A 270 -13.41 -6.24 -11.96
N MET A 271 -13.89 -6.47 -13.19
CA MET A 271 -14.21 -7.80 -13.71
C MET A 271 -12.96 -8.67 -13.85
N LEU A 272 -11.87 -8.12 -14.41
CA LEU A 272 -10.58 -8.79 -14.56
C LEU A 272 -10.03 -9.23 -13.19
N VAL A 273 -9.95 -8.31 -12.23
CA VAL A 273 -9.45 -8.60 -10.88
C VAL A 273 -10.37 -9.60 -10.15
N GLY A 274 -11.68 -9.51 -10.38
CA GLY A 274 -12.65 -10.48 -9.91
C GLY A 274 -12.36 -11.89 -10.43
N GLY A 275 -12.19 -12.03 -11.74
CA GLY A 275 -11.89 -13.29 -12.43
C GLY A 275 -10.57 -13.92 -11.94
N LEU A 276 -9.49 -13.13 -11.88
CA LEU A 276 -8.18 -13.58 -11.39
C LEU A 276 -8.27 -14.23 -10.00
N CYS A 277 -9.11 -13.69 -9.13
CA CYS A 277 -9.25 -14.16 -7.76
C CYS A 277 -10.32 -15.25 -7.60
N SER A 278 -11.05 -15.58 -8.67
CA SER A 278 -12.01 -16.69 -8.72
C SER A 278 -11.43 -17.95 -9.36
N ILE A 279 -10.38 -17.84 -10.18
CA ILE A 279 -9.73 -18.97 -10.87
C ILE A 279 -9.16 -20.02 -9.90
N GLY A 280 -8.84 -19.63 -8.65
CA GLY A 280 -8.32 -20.55 -7.62
C GLY A 280 -9.37 -21.13 -6.67
N SER A 281 -10.60 -20.62 -6.67
CA SER A 281 -11.64 -21.04 -5.74
C SER A 281 -12.70 -21.84 -6.49
N ASN A 282 -12.80 -23.14 -6.19
CA ASN A 282 -13.85 -24.04 -6.71
C ASN A 282 -15.24 -23.73 -6.10
N ARG A 283 -15.55 -22.44 -5.89
CA ARG A 283 -16.82 -21.93 -5.38
C ARG A 283 -17.57 -21.32 -6.54
N ARG A 284 -18.56 -22.05 -7.07
CA ARG A 284 -19.64 -21.43 -7.84
C ARG A 284 -20.25 -20.31 -6.99
N LYS A 285 -20.13 -19.06 -7.43
CA LYS A 285 -20.99 -17.97 -6.95
C LYS A 285 -21.41 -17.08 -8.11
N TYR A 286 -22.73 -17.02 -8.26
CA TYR A 286 -23.46 -16.06 -9.06
C TYR A 286 -22.99 -14.65 -8.72
N VAL A 287 -22.46 -13.96 -9.71
CA VAL A 287 -22.22 -12.53 -9.64
C VAL A 287 -23.57 -11.85 -9.90
N LEU A 288 -24.30 -11.48 -8.84
CA LEU A 288 -25.40 -10.53 -8.98
C LEU A 288 -24.78 -9.15 -9.20
N VAL A 289 -24.61 -8.77 -10.47
CA VAL A 289 -24.36 -7.38 -10.85
C VAL A 289 -25.71 -6.69 -10.93
N THR A 290 -26.10 -5.95 -9.90
CA THR A 290 -27.19 -4.97 -10.02
C THR A 290 -26.63 -3.74 -10.74
N GLY A 291 -26.89 -3.62 -12.04
CA GLY A 291 -26.63 -2.42 -12.81
C GLY A 291 -27.74 -1.40 -12.58
N PHE A 292 -27.42 -0.23 -12.03
CA PHE A 292 -28.30 0.93 -12.11
C PHE A 292 -28.06 1.63 -13.45
N SER A 293 -29.06 1.59 -14.32
CA SER A 293 -29.07 2.35 -15.57
C SER A 293 -29.73 3.70 -15.29
N PHE A 294 -28.97 4.79 -15.32
CA PHE A 294 -29.54 6.13 -15.35
C PHE A 294 -29.78 6.51 -16.80
N LYS A 295 -31.06 6.65 -17.19
CA LYS A 295 -31.43 7.30 -18.44
C LYS A 295 -31.26 8.81 -18.27
N HIS A 296 -30.35 9.41 -19.04
CA HIS A 296 -30.43 10.84 -19.33
C HIS A 296 -31.60 11.04 -20.30
N ASN A 297 -32.68 11.65 -19.83
CA ASN A 297 -33.65 12.26 -20.73
C ASN A 297 -33.23 13.70 -20.99
N THR A 298 -32.70 13.93 -22.18
CA THR A 298 -32.61 15.25 -22.81
C THR A 298 -33.87 15.50 -23.64
N SER A 299 -34.61 16.57 -23.34
CA SER A 299 -35.48 17.28 -24.29
C SER A 299 -35.70 18.73 -23.83
N LEU A 300 -35.14 19.69 -24.60
CA LEU A 300 -35.65 21.01 -25.07
C LEU A 300 -36.59 21.82 -24.13
N GLN A 301 -36.55 23.14 -23.93
CA GLN A 301 -35.89 24.33 -24.53
C GLN A 301 -36.06 25.52 -23.52
N PRO A 302 -35.49 26.73 -23.74
CA PRO A 302 -35.34 27.78 -22.74
C PRO A 302 -36.50 28.80 -22.72
N SER A 303 -36.81 29.35 -21.55
CA SER A 303 -37.56 30.60 -21.39
C SER A 303 -36.75 31.61 -20.58
N ALA A 304 -36.77 32.85 -21.06
CA ALA A 304 -36.11 34.01 -20.49
C ALA A 304 -36.62 34.33 -19.07
N ASP A 305 -35.75 34.88 -18.21
CA ASP A 305 -35.90 36.26 -17.72
C ASP A 305 -34.79 36.67 -16.74
N CYS A 306 -34.36 37.92 -16.94
CA CYS A 306 -33.78 38.89 -16.01
C CYS A 306 -32.90 38.41 -14.84
N PHE A 307 -31.61 38.76 -14.89
CA PHE A 307 -31.07 39.92 -14.14
C PHE A 307 -29.58 40.13 -14.50
N LYS A 308 -29.24 41.32 -14.99
CA LYS A 308 -27.85 41.83 -15.08
C LYS A 308 -27.47 42.48 -13.73
N PRO A 309 -26.17 42.58 -13.43
CA PRO A 309 -25.56 43.91 -13.49
C PRO A 309 -24.29 43.93 -14.35
N LYS A 310 -24.19 45.00 -15.16
CA LYS A 310 -23.01 45.40 -15.93
C LYS A 310 -22.24 46.47 -15.13
N ASN A 311 -20.95 46.26 -14.93
CA ASN A 311 -19.88 47.26 -14.81
C ASN A 311 -18.86 46.83 -15.88
N ASN A 312 -18.21 47.66 -16.69
CA ASN A 312 -18.00 49.09 -16.80
C ASN A 312 -17.99 49.41 -18.30
N ASP A 313 -18.15 50.67 -18.69
CA ASP A 313 -17.25 51.26 -19.68
C ASP A 313 -17.19 52.78 -19.51
N VAL A 314 -15.96 53.24 -19.54
CA VAL A 314 -15.47 54.61 -19.61
C VAL A 314 -15.88 55.22 -20.95
N LEU A 315 -16.25 56.51 -20.99
CA LEU A 315 -15.71 57.52 -21.93
C LEU A 315 -16.25 58.93 -21.62
N LYS A 316 -15.38 59.92 -21.88
CA LYS A 316 -15.40 61.36 -21.60
C LYS A 316 -16.49 62.17 -22.33
N GLY A 317 -16.77 63.38 -21.82
CA GLY A 317 -17.24 64.53 -22.61
C GLY A 317 -17.80 65.66 -21.76
N ASP A 318 -17.03 66.77 -21.70
CA ASP A 318 -17.30 68.15 -21.25
C ASP A 318 -17.66 68.46 -19.79
#